data_AF-A0A705D0T3-F1
#
_entry.id   AF-A0A705D0T3-F1
#
_cell.length_a   1.000
_cell.length_b   1.000
_cell.length_c   1.000
_cell.angle_alpha   90.00
_cell.angle_beta   90.00
_cell.angle_gamma   90.00
#
_symmetry.space_group_name_H-M   'P 1'
#
loop_
_entity.id
_entity.type
_entity.pdbx_description
1 polymer ?
#
loop_
_entity_poly.entity_id
_entity_poly.type
_entity_poly.pdbx_seq_one_letter_code
_entity_poly.pdbx_strand_id
1 'polypeptide(L)'
;SGSDPYAAIEAVIPWDEFTESVSEAELLARPEGFDHLHLVGENFATLRRYTPALLEVLELRAAPAAQGVLAAVQTLREMNADNLRKVPADAPTAFIKPRWKPLVITPEGLDRKFYEICALSELKNALRSGDIWVKGSRQFRDFDDYLLPAEKFAALKREQALPLAINPNSDQYLEERLQLLDEQLATVTRLAKDNELPDAILTESGLKITPLDAAVPDRAQALIDQTSQLLPRIKITELLMDVDDWTGFS
;
A
#
# COMPACT_ATOMS: atom_id res chain seq x y z
N SER A 1 -20.90 41.15 21.86
CA SER A 1 -21.94 41.73 20.99
C SER A 1 -21.80 41.05 19.64
N GLY A 2 -22.68 40.09 19.33
CA GLY A 2 -22.66 39.40 18.04
C GLY A 2 -23.24 40.33 16.97
N SER A 3 -22.38 40.87 16.11
CA SER A 3 -22.83 41.55 14.91
C SER A 3 -23.60 40.57 14.04
N ASP A 4 -24.74 41.00 13.53
CA ASP A 4 -25.56 40.22 12.60
C ASP A 4 -24.69 39.81 11.39
N PRO A 5 -24.41 38.50 11.21
CA PRO A 5 -23.51 38.03 10.18
C PRO A 5 -24.00 38.38 8.77
N TYR A 6 -25.31 38.53 8.57
CA TYR A 6 -25.88 38.88 7.27
C TYR A 6 -25.59 40.35 6.91
N ALA A 7 -25.74 41.26 7.87
CA ALA A 7 -25.40 42.68 7.68
C ALA A 7 -23.90 42.90 7.42
N ALA A 8 -23.04 42.05 7.98
CA ALA A 8 -21.60 42.12 7.75
C ALA A 8 -21.22 41.64 6.33
N ILE A 9 -21.93 40.65 5.78
CA ILE A 9 -21.71 40.17 4.41
C ILE A 9 -22.23 41.21 3.40
N GLU A 10 -23.41 41.77 3.63
CA GLU A 10 -24.03 42.77 2.75
C GLU A 10 -23.22 44.07 2.67
N ALA A 11 -22.46 44.41 3.72
CA ALA A 11 -21.54 45.54 3.71
C ALA A 11 -20.32 45.36 2.78
N VAL A 12 -20.01 44.11 2.39
CA VAL A 12 -18.87 43.76 1.53
C VAL A 12 -19.31 43.44 0.11
N ILE A 13 -20.46 42.78 -0.05
CA ILE A 13 -21.00 42.36 -1.35
C ILE A 13 -22.54 42.35 -1.31
N PRO A 14 -23.25 42.87 -2.32
CA PRO A 14 -24.70 42.75 -2.44
C PRO A 14 -25.14 41.28 -2.43
N TRP A 15 -26.30 40.99 -1.84
CA TRP A 15 -26.76 39.60 -1.66
C TRP A 15 -26.94 38.85 -2.98
N ASP A 16 -27.42 39.53 -4.02
CA ASP A 16 -27.59 38.95 -5.36
C ASP A 16 -26.24 38.51 -5.96
N GLU A 17 -25.22 39.36 -5.84
CA GLU A 17 -23.85 39.10 -6.34
C GLU A 17 -23.15 38.02 -5.49
N PHE A 18 -23.45 37.94 -4.20
CA PHE A 18 -23.01 36.84 -3.33
C PHE A 18 -23.63 35.51 -3.75
N THR A 19 -24.94 35.45 -4.01
CA THR A 19 -25.58 34.22 -4.49
C THR A 19 -25.08 33.78 -5.85
N GLU A 20 -24.77 34.72 -6.75
CA GLU A 20 -24.15 34.43 -8.04
C GLU A 20 -22.72 33.88 -7.85
N SER A 21 -21.92 34.52 -7.01
CA SER A 21 -20.57 34.07 -6.64
C SER A 21 -20.55 32.68 -6.00
N VAL A 22 -21.52 32.36 -5.12
CA VAL A 22 -21.67 31.02 -4.53
C VAL A 22 -22.06 30.00 -5.62
N SER A 23 -22.96 30.36 -6.54
CA SER A 23 -23.37 29.48 -7.63
C SER A 23 -22.21 29.21 -8.62
N GLU A 24 -21.42 30.23 -8.94
CA GLU A 24 -20.20 30.09 -9.74
C GLU A 24 -19.12 29.27 -9.00
N ALA A 25 -18.96 29.50 -7.70
CA ALA A 25 -18.06 28.73 -6.86
C ALA A 25 -18.50 27.26 -6.74
N GLU A 26 -19.80 26.96 -6.72
CA GLU A 26 -20.34 25.59 -6.80
C GLU A 26 -20.11 24.95 -8.17
N LEU A 27 -20.15 25.73 -9.26
CA LEU A 27 -19.77 25.24 -10.61
C LEU A 27 -18.27 24.98 -10.74
N LEU A 28 -17.44 25.79 -10.09
CA LEU A 28 -15.97 25.65 -10.04
C LEU A 28 -15.53 24.59 -9.03
N ALA A 29 -16.30 24.39 -7.96
CA ALA A 29 -16.15 23.31 -7.01
C ALA A 29 -16.47 22.00 -7.74
N ARG A 30 -15.42 21.25 -8.06
CA ARG A 30 -15.55 19.94 -8.72
C ARG A 30 -16.57 19.10 -7.94
N PRO A 31 -17.59 18.52 -8.58
CA PRO A 31 -18.58 17.71 -7.88
C PRO A 31 -17.92 16.58 -7.11
N GLU A 32 -18.49 16.17 -5.97
CA GLU A 32 -17.97 15.06 -5.14
C GLU A 32 -17.76 13.75 -5.93
N GLY A 33 -18.43 13.62 -7.07
CA GLY A 33 -18.28 12.52 -8.03
C GLY A 33 -17.22 12.73 -9.13
N PHE A 34 -16.28 13.68 -9.00
CA PHE A 34 -15.21 13.90 -9.98
C PHE A 34 -14.27 12.68 -10.05
N ASP A 35 -14.67 11.71 -10.86
CA ASP A 35 -13.89 10.49 -11.06
C ASP A 35 -12.93 10.66 -12.24
N HIS A 36 -11.64 10.82 -11.96
CA HIS A 36 -10.57 10.90 -12.96
C HIS A 36 -10.49 9.68 -13.90
N LEU A 37 -11.23 8.60 -13.65
CA LEU A 37 -11.23 7.41 -14.50
C LEU A 37 -11.59 7.70 -15.97
N HIS A 38 -12.42 8.71 -16.25
CA HIS A 38 -12.73 9.10 -17.64
C HIS A 38 -11.47 9.56 -18.40
N LEU A 39 -10.52 10.21 -17.73
CA LEU A 39 -9.25 10.67 -18.31
C LEU A 39 -8.32 9.51 -18.69
N VAL A 40 -8.46 8.37 -18.01
CA VAL A 40 -7.66 7.16 -18.33
C VAL A 40 -7.97 6.68 -19.76
N GLY A 41 -9.17 6.97 -20.26
CA GLY A 41 -9.58 6.68 -21.62
C GLY A 41 -8.75 7.38 -22.71
N GLU A 42 -8.07 8.50 -22.39
CA GLU A 42 -7.19 9.22 -23.32
C GLU A 42 -5.94 8.42 -23.66
N ASN A 43 -5.41 7.67 -22.69
CA ASN A 43 -4.21 6.86 -22.83
C ASN A 43 -4.47 5.46 -23.39
N PHE A 44 -5.73 5.13 -23.75
CA PHE A 44 -6.11 3.82 -24.27
C PHE A 44 -5.28 3.39 -25.47
N ALA A 45 -5.03 4.31 -26.42
CA ALA A 45 -4.25 4.00 -27.62
C ALA A 45 -2.82 3.60 -27.27
N THR A 46 -2.22 4.21 -26.26
CA THR A 46 -0.87 3.87 -25.76
C THR A 46 -0.86 2.49 -25.13
N LEU A 47 -1.85 2.17 -24.28
CA LEU A 47 -1.99 0.84 -23.67
C LEU A 47 -2.11 -0.25 -24.75
N ARG A 48 -2.99 -0.02 -25.74
CA ARG A 48 -3.25 -0.98 -26.84
C ARG A 48 -2.04 -1.34 -27.68
N ARG A 49 -0.98 -0.52 -27.72
CA ARG A 49 0.24 -0.80 -28.49
C ARG A 49 0.99 -2.02 -27.99
N TYR A 50 0.92 -2.32 -26.69
CA TYR A 50 1.70 -3.39 -26.08
C TYR A 50 0.83 -4.45 -25.38
N THR A 51 -0.39 -4.10 -24.94
CA THR A 51 -1.25 -5.03 -24.21
C THR A 51 -1.46 -6.36 -24.93
N PRO A 52 -1.75 -6.43 -26.25
CA PRO A 52 -1.98 -7.71 -26.92
C PRO A 52 -0.77 -8.65 -26.80
N ALA A 53 0.43 -8.15 -27.13
CA ALA A 53 1.67 -8.92 -27.04
C ALA A 53 2.00 -9.32 -25.59
N LEU A 54 1.76 -8.42 -24.64
CA LEU A 54 1.94 -8.70 -23.20
C LEU A 54 1.02 -9.85 -22.76
N LEU A 55 -0.27 -9.77 -23.09
CA LEU A 55 -1.23 -10.78 -22.70
C LEU A 55 -0.98 -12.12 -23.40
N GLU A 56 -0.45 -12.13 -24.62
CA GLU A 56 -0.12 -13.36 -25.35
C GLU A 56 1.05 -14.12 -24.70
N VAL A 57 2.10 -13.40 -24.28
CA VAL A 57 3.33 -14.01 -23.74
C VAL A 57 3.17 -14.53 -22.31
N LEU A 58 2.33 -13.89 -21.49
CA LEU A 58 2.24 -14.22 -20.07
C LEU A 58 1.39 -15.47 -19.80
N GLU A 59 1.99 -16.55 -19.29
CA GLU A 59 1.23 -17.69 -18.76
C GLU A 59 0.65 -17.38 -17.37
N LEU A 60 -0.54 -16.75 -17.35
CA LEU A 60 -1.25 -16.33 -16.14
C LEU A 60 -2.04 -17.48 -15.50
N ARG A 61 -1.98 -17.56 -14.17
CA ARG A 61 -2.82 -18.42 -13.33
C ARG A 61 -3.45 -17.59 -12.22
N ALA A 62 -4.58 -18.04 -11.68
CA ALA A 62 -5.35 -17.28 -10.70
C ALA A 62 -5.83 -18.16 -9.54
N ALA A 63 -5.83 -17.59 -8.35
CA ALA A 63 -6.53 -18.12 -7.19
C ALA A 63 -8.05 -18.08 -7.44
N PRO A 64 -8.86 -18.86 -6.70
CA PRO A 64 -10.32 -18.87 -6.86
C PRO A 64 -10.95 -17.46 -6.83
N ALA A 65 -10.43 -16.56 -5.99
CA ALA A 65 -10.94 -15.19 -5.85
C ALA A 65 -10.71 -14.31 -7.10
N ALA A 66 -9.67 -14.59 -7.91
CA ALA A 66 -9.32 -13.79 -9.09
C ALA A 66 -9.69 -14.45 -10.43
N GLN A 67 -10.42 -15.57 -10.41
CA GLN A 67 -10.88 -16.25 -11.63
C GLN A 67 -11.69 -15.34 -12.56
N GLY A 68 -12.50 -14.44 -12.01
CA GLY A 68 -13.25 -13.46 -12.82
C GLY A 68 -12.35 -12.51 -13.61
N VAL A 69 -11.20 -12.11 -13.06
CA VAL A 69 -10.20 -11.28 -13.74
C VAL A 69 -9.48 -12.08 -14.82
N LEU A 70 -9.11 -13.33 -14.52
CA LEU A 70 -8.46 -14.22 -15.50
C LEU A 70 -9.38 -14.51 -16.70
N ALA A 71 -10.67 -14.73 -16.45
CA ALA A 71 -11.67 -14.89 -17.49
C ALA A 71 -11.78 -13.65 -18.39
N ALA A 72 -11.76 -12.45 -17.80
CA ALA A 72 -11.78 -11.21 -18.58
C ALA A 72 -10.53 -11.07 -19.46
N VAL A 73 -9.36 -11.45 -18.93
CA VAL A 73 -8.10 -11.48 -19.71
C VAL A 73 -8.18 -12.48 -20.86
N GLN A 74 -8.82 -13.64 -20.67
CA GLN A 74 -9.05 -14.61 -21.74
C GLN A 74 -9.96 -14.03 -22.82
N THR A 75 -11.06 -13.37 -22.46
CA THR A 75 -11.89 -12.63 -23.41
C THR A 75 -11.09 -11.57 -24.17
N LEU A 76 -10.19 -10.83 -23.51
CA LEU A 76 -9.32 -9.87 -24.20
C LEU A 76 -8.35 -10.55 -25.18
N ARG A 77 -7.81 -11.73 -24.86
CA ARG A 77 -6.96 -12.51 -25.77
C ARG A 77 -7.72 -12.93 -27.02
N GLU A 78 -8.92 -13.48 -26.86
CA GLU A 78 -9.79 -13.88 -27.95
C GLU A 78 -10.16 -12.68 -28.84
N MET A 79 -10.58 -11.57 -28.22
CA MET A 79 -10.85 -10.32 -28.93
C MET A 79 -9.64 -9.81 -29.73
N ASN A 80 -8.42 -9.99 -29.21
CA ASN A 80 -7.20 -9.59 -29.90
C ASN A 80 -6.87 -10.52 -31.08
N ALA A 81 -7.03 -11.83 -30.90
CA ALA A 81 -6.79 -12.82 -31.95
C ALA A 81 -7.78 -12.66 -33.11
N ASP A 82 -9.05 -12.48 -32.81
CA ASP A 82 -10.13 -12.36 -33.79
C ASP A 82 -10.35 -10.92 -34.29
N ASN A 83 -9.56 -9.96 -33.82
CA ASN A 83 -9.68 -8.54 -34.12
C ASN A 83 -11.10 -7.98 -33.89
N LEU A 84 -11.79 -8.48 -32.86
CA LEU A 84 -13.15 -8.07 -32.55
C LEU A 84 -13.22 -6.59 -32.18
N ARG A 85 -14.23 -5.89 -32.71
CA ARG A 85 -14.46 -4.47 -32.46
C ARG A 85 -15.28 -4.20 -31.20
N LYS A 86 -16.18 -5.12 -30.84
CA LYS A 86 -17.07 -5.04 -29.68
C LYS A 86 -16.71 -6.14 -28.69
N VAL A 87 -16.96 -5.86 -27.41
CA VAL A 87 -16.89 -6.88 -26.35
C VAL A 87 -18.08 -7.84 -26.52
N PRO A 88 -17.88 -9.17 -26.42
CA PRO A 88 -18.98 -10.13 -26.44
C PRO A 88 -20.00 -9.87 -25.32
N ALA A 89 -21.28 -10.18 -25.56
CA ALA A 89 -22.36 -9.93 -24.59
C ALA A 89 -22.28 -10.85 -23.37
N ASP A 90 -21.63 -12.00 -23.51
CA ASP A 90 -21.36 -13.00 -22.48
C ASP A 90 -20.01 -12.77 -21.76
N ALA A 91 -19.29 -11.69 -22.10
CA ALA A 91 -18.05 -11.35 -21.44
C ALA A 91 -18.24 -11.21 -19.91
N PRO A 92 -17.29 -11.69 -19.09
CA PRO A 92 -17.42 -11.66 -17.65
C PRO A 92 -17.50 -10.22 -17.16
N THR A 93 -18.41 -9.93 -16.23
CA THR A 93 -18.59 -8.58 -15.65
C THR A 93 -18.48 -8.59 -14.13
N ALA A 94 -18.41 -9.76 -13.49
CA ALA A 94 -18.35 -9.91 -12.03
C ALA A 94 -17.10 -9.28 -11.40
N PHE A 95 -15.99 -9.19 -12.14
CA PHE A 95 -14.75 -8.56 -11.67
C PHE A 95 -14.81 -7.03 -11.65
N ILE A 96 -15.81 -6.41 -12.30
CA ILE A 96 -15.91 -4.96 -12.45
C ILE A 96 -16.36 -4.34 -11.12
N LYS A 97 -15.45 -3.61 -10.48
CA LYS A 97 -15.74 -2.87 -9.24
C LYS A 97 -16.78 -1.77 -9.47
N PRO A 98 -17.57 -1.38 -8.43
CA PRO A 98 -18.62 -0.37 -8.55
C PRO A 98 -18.20 0.92 -9.23
N ARG A 99 -16.97 1.38 -8.96
CA ARG A 99 -16.40 2.60 -9.54
C ARG A 99 -16.23 2.54 -11.07
N TRP A 100 -15.99 1.35 -11.65
CA TRP A 100 -15.87 1.16 -13.09
C TRP A 100 -17.21 0.98 -13.81
N LYS A 101 -18.25 0.50 -13.10
CA LYS A 101 -19.52 0.12 -13.72
C LYS A 101 -20.15 1.24 -14.58
N PRO A 102 -20.20 2.52 -14.16
CA PRO A 102 -20.78 3.59 -14.98
C PRO A 102 -20.05 3.84 -16.30
N LEU A 103 -18.76 3.50 -16.38
CA LEU A 103 -17.93 3.69 -17.57
C LEU A 103 -17.93 2.45 -18.48
N VAL A 104 -17.99 1.25 -17.89
CA VAL A 104 -17.89 -0.02 -18.61
C VAL A 104 -19.25 -0.47 -19.14
N ILE A 105 -20.32 -0.29 -18.36
CA ILE A 105 -21.66 -0.77 -18.70
C ILE A 105 -22.49 0.40 -19.21
N THR A 106 -22.76 0.40 -20.52
CA THR A 106 -23.56 1.43 -21.18
C THR A 106 -24.90 0.85 -21.64
N PRO A 107 -25.91 1.69 -21.96
CA PRO A 107 -27.17 1.21 -22.51
C PRO A 107 -27.03 0.43 -23.82
N GLU A 108 -25.97 0.68 -24.59
CA GLU A 108 -25.69 0.03 -25.87
C GLU A 108 -24.85 -1.27 -25.71
N GLY A 109 -24.46 -1.61 -24.48
CA GLY A 109 -23.63 -2.76 -24.15
C GLY A 109 -22.35 -2.38 -23.40
N LEU A 110 -21.35 -3.25 -23.46
CA LEU A 110 -20.06 -3.03 -22.81
C LEU A 110 -19.17 -2.09 -23.64
N ASP A 111 -18.73 -0.98 -23.04
CA ASP A 111 -17.73 -0.11 -23.64
C ASP A 111 -16.38 -0.82 -23.69
N ARG A 112 -15.86 -1.06 -24.91
CA ARG A 112 -14.61 -1.80 -25.10
C ARG A 112 -13.42 -1.13 -24.41
N LYS A 113 -13.30 0.18 -24.54
CA LYS A 113 -12.14 0.93 -24.05
C LYS A 113 -12.08 0.80 -22.53
N PHE A 114 -13.19 1.09 -21.85
CA PHE A 114 -13.24 1.01 -20.39
C PHE A 114 -13.23 -0.43 -19.88
N TYR A 115 -13.82 -1.40 -20.61
CA TYR A 115 -13.74 -2.81 -20.25
C TYR A 115 -12.29 -3.30 -20.22
N GLU A 116 -11.51 -3.00 -21.27
CA GLU A 116 -10.11 -3.40 -21.35
C GLU A 116 -9.25 -2.69 -20.31
N ILE A 117 -9.41 -1.39 -20.12
CA ILE A 117 -8.68 -0.65 -19.07
C ILE A 117 -9.02 -1.20 -17.68
N CYS A 118 -10.29 -1.52 -17.42
CA CYS A 118 -10.74 -2.11 -16.17
C CYS A 118 -10.08 -3.47 -15.94
N ALA A 119 -10.14 -4.37 -16.93
CA ALA A 119 -9.53 -5.70 -16.85
C ALA A 119 -8.02 -5.62 -16.61
N LEU A 120 -7.29 -4.72 -17.28
CA LEU A 120 -5.85 -4.52 -17.06
C LEU A 120 -5.54 -3.91 -15.70
N SER A 121 -6.37 -2.99 -15.22
CA SER A 121 -6.23 -2.39 -13.89
C SER A 121 -6.43 -3.42 -12.79
N GLU A 122 -7.44 -4.27 -12.92
CA GLU A 122 -7.69 -5.36 -11.98
C GLU A 122 -6.63 -6.48 -12.09
N LEU A 123 -6.13 -6.78 -13.30
CA LEU A 123 -4.99 -7.68 -13.48
C LEU A 123 -3.75 -7.17 -12.75
N LYS A 124 -3.41 -5.88 -12.89
CA LYS A 124 -2.30 -5.25 -12.15
C LYS A 124 -2.48 -5.39 -10.64
N ASN A 125 -3.69 -5.18 -10.14
CA ASN A 125 -3.98 -5.30 -8.71
C ASN A 125 -3.85 -6.76 -8.23
N ALA A 126 -4.36 -7.72 -8.99
CA ALA A 126 -4.30 -9.15 -8.68
C ALA A 126 -2.86 -9.70 -8.72
N LEU A 127 -2.03 -9.22 -9.65
CA LEU A 127 -0.60 -9.51 -9.67
C LEU A 127 0.11 -8.95 -8.43
N ARG A 128 -0.29 -7.76 -7.96
CA ARG A 128 0.29 -7.13 -6.78
C ARG A 128 -0.13 -7.81 -5.48
N SER A 129 -1.37 -8.30 -5.38
CA SER A 129 -1.84 -9.04 -4.21
C SER A 129 -1.38 -10.51 -4.18
N GLY A 130 -0.94 -11.04 -5.32
CA GLY A 130 -0.59 -12.46 -5.46
C GLY A 130 -1.78 -13.37 -5.81
N ASP A 131 -2.98 -12.81 -6.00
CA ASP A 131 -4.15 -13.58 -6.44
C ASP A 131 -4.03 -14.06 -7.89
N ILE A 132 -3.19 -13.40 -8.69
CA ILE A 132 -2.74 -13.85 -10.01
C ILE A 132 -1.23 -13.95 -10.02
N TRP A 133 -0.71 -15.01 -10.62
CA TRP A 133 0.73 -15.22 -10.80
C TRP A 133 1.07 -15.61 -12.24
N VAL A 134 2.34 -15.43 -12.58
CA VAL A 134 2.89 -15.77 -13.89
C VAL A 134 3.78 -16.98 -13.72
N LYS A 135 3.49 -18.06 -14.46
CA LYS A 135 4.32 -19.27 -14.43
C LYS A 135 5.76 -18.94 -14.86
N GLY A 136 6.73 -19.37 -14.06
CA GLY A 136 8.15 -19.10 -14.30
C GLY A 136 8.64 -17.73 -13.81
N SER A 137 7.76 -16.88 -13.27
CA SER A 137 8.16 -15.61 -12.66
C SER A 137 8.75 -15.81 -11.28
N ARG A 138 9.84 -15.10 -10.99
CA ARG A 138 10.44 -15.03 -9.64
C ARG A 138 9.74 -14.02 -8.75
N GLN A 139 9.14 -12.97 -9.35
CA GLN A 139 8.52 -11.87 -8.62
C GLN A 139 7.02 -12.09 -8.43
N PHE A 140 6.34 -12.63 -9.45
CA PHE A 140 4.89 -12.88 -9.45
C PHE A 140 4.65 -14.38 -9.44
N ARG A 141 5.06 -15.04 -8.35
CA ARG A 141 4.95 -16.49 -8.16
C ARG A 141 3.70 -16.82 -7.34
N ASP A 142 3.21 -18.06 -7.48
CA ASP A 142 2.19 -18.59 -6.59
C ASP A 142 2.64 -18.45 -5.13
N PHE A 143 1.74 -18.01 -4.25
CA PHE A 143 2.04 -17.92 -2.83
C PHE A 143 2.31 -19.31 -2.24
N ASP A 144 1.58 -20.32 -2.70
CA ASP A 144 1.69 -21.68 -2.21
C ASP A 144 3.05 -22.32 -2.56
N ASP A 145 3.73 -21.84 -3.60
CA ASP A 145 5.09 -22.27 -3.96
C ASP A 145 6.14 -21.89 -2.90
N TYR A 146 5.86 -20.89 -2.04
CA TYR A 146 6.72 -20.52 -0.91
C TYR A 146 6.45 -21.35 0.33
N LEU A 147 5.29 -21.99 0.40
CA LEU A 147 4.88 -22.79 1.54
C LEU A 147 5.42 -24.21 1.44
N LEU A 148 5.56 -24.85 2.59
CA LEU A 148 5.79 -26.29 2.61
C LEU A 148 4.52 -26.99 2.09
N PRO A 149 4.62 -27.90 1.11
CA PRO A 149 3.46 -28.63 0.61
C PRO A 149 2.70 -29.31 1.76
N ALA A 150 1.37 -29.25 1.74
CA ALA A 150 0.53 -29.74 2.83
C ALA A 150 0.83 -31.21 3.21
N GLU A 151 1.05 -32.06 2.21
CA GLU A 151 1.44 -33.47 2.40
C GLU A 151 2.77 -33.61 3.16
N LYS A 152 3.77 -32.80 2.77
CA LYS A 152 5.08 -32.79 3.42
C LYS A 152 5.00 -32.21 4.83
N PHE A 153 4.19 -31.18 5.03
CA PHE A 153 3.90 -30.63 6.36
C PHE A 153 3.22 -31.67 7.26
N ALA A 154 2.21 -32.38 6.76
CA ALA A 154 1.50 -33.42 7.50
C ALA A 154 2.43 -34.59 7.88
N ALA A 155 3.35 -34.98 6.99
CA ALA A 155 4.38 -35.96 7.28
C ALA A 155 5.33 -35.50 8.40
N LEU A 156 5.92 -34.30 8.27
CA LEU A 156 6.83 -33.75 9.28
C LEU A 156 6.16 -33.55 10.64
N LYS A 157 4.88 -33.16 10.66
CA LYS A 157 4.09 -33.03 11.88
C LYS A 157 3.87 -34.37 12.57
N ARG A 158 3.55 -35.44 11.81
CA ARG A 158 3.42 -36.81 12.35
C ARG A 158 4.73 -37.34 12.90
N GLU A 159 5.84 -37.01 12.25
CA GLU A 159 7.19 -37.44 12.64
C GLU A 159 7.82 -36.58 13.75
N GLN A 160 7.12 -35.54 14.22
CA GLN A 160 7.66 -34.54 15.17
C GLN A 160 8.99 -33.92 14.73
N ALA A 161 9.25 -33.88 13.42
CA ALA A 161 10.51 -33.44 12.82
C ALA A 161 10.42 -32.03 12.21
N LEU A 162 9.44 -31.23 12.66
CA LEU A 162 9.33 -29.84 12.22
C LEU A 162 10.57 -29.06 12.71
N PRO A 163 11.26 -28.31 11.84
CA PRO A 163 12.46 -27.56 12.19
C PRO A 163 12.09 -26.26 12.94
N LEU A 164 11.40 -26.41 14.07
CA LEU A 164 10.99 -25.32 14.95
C LEU A 164 11.82 -25.39 16.22
N ALA A 165 12.39 -24.26 16.63
CA ALA A 165 13.12 -24.14 17.89
C ALA A 165 12.19 -24.02 19.12
N ILE A 166 10.88 -24.17 18.92
CA ILE A 166 9.84 -24.02 19.94
C ILE A 166 8.97 -25.27 19.97
N ASN A 167 8.33 -25.49 21.12
CA ASN A 167 7.35 -26.57 21.26
C ASN A 167 6.18 -26.36 20.27
N PRO A 168 5.90 -27.31 19.35
CA PRO A 168 4.82 -27.19 18.39
C PRO A 168 3.42 -27.38 19.01
N ASN A 169 3.34 -27.81 20.28
CA ASN A 169 2.09 -27.85 21.03
C ASN A 169 1.78 -26.45 21.58
N SER A 170 0.70 -25.84 21.10
CA SER A 170 0.29 -24.48 21.47
C SER A 170 0.10 -24.30 22.96
N ASP A 171 -0.57 -25.25 23.60
CA ASP A 171 -0.99 -25.10 25.01
C ASP A 171 0.22 -25.20 25.93
N GLN A 172 1.09 -26.18 25.67
CA GLN A 172 2.36 -26.32 26.41
C GLN A 172 3.28 -25.13 26.17
N TYR A 173 3.41 -24.66 24.92
CA TYR A 173 4.21 -23.48 24.62
C TYR A 173 3.72 -22.24 25.37
N LEU A 174 2.40 -22.03 25.42
CA LEU A 174 1.81 -20.91 26.15
C LEU A 174 2.02 -21.04 27.66
N GLU A 175 1.83 -22.23 28.22
CA GLU A 175 2.09 -22.49 29.64
C GLU A 175 3.55 -22.21 30.01
N GLU A 176 4.50 -22.74 29.24
CA GLU A 176 5.95 -22.48 29.40
C GLU A 176 6.26 -20.98 29.32
N ARG A 177 5.64 -20.23 28.39
CA ARG A 177 5.86 -18.79 28.23
C ARG A 177 5.25 -17.97 29.35
N LEU A 178 4.08 -18.34 29.84
CA LEU A 178 3.44 -17.67 30.98
C LEU A 178 4.23 -17.91 32.26
N GLN A 179 4.68 -19.14 32.50
CA GLN A 179 5.51 -19.45 33.66
C GLN A 179 6.84 -18.67 33.60
N LEU A 180 7.50 -18.65 32.45
CA LEU A 180 8.73 -17.85 32.28
C LEU A 180 8.46 -16.36 32.52
N LEU A 181 7.33 -15.83 32.04
CA LEU A 181 6.95 -14.45 32.27
C LEU A 181 6.78 -14.16 33.77
N ASP A 182 6.07 -15.02 34.50
CA ASP A 182 5.87 -14.87 35.95
C ASP A 182 7.20 -14.91 36.72
N GLU A 183 8.10 -15.83 36.36
CA GLU A 183 9.44 -15.93 36.93
C GLU A 183 10.28 -14.66 36.68
N GLN A 184 10.23 -14.13 35.46
CA GLN A 184 10.94 -12.90 35.11
C GLN A 184 10.32 -11.67 35.81
N LEU A 185 8.99 -11.58 35.89
CA LEU A 185 8.31 -10.50 36.62
C LEU A 185 8.65 -10.52 38.11
N ALA A 186 8.68 -11.69 38.74
CA ALA A 186 9.11 -11.83 40.13
C ALA A 186 10.57 -11.38 40.32
N THR A 187 11.44 -11.76 39.39
CA THR A 187 12.85 -11.35 39.39
C THR A 187 13.01 -9.84 39.26
N VAL A 188 12.33 -9.24 38.27
CA VAL A 188 12.32 -7.79 38.04
C VAL A 188 11.76 -7.05 39.25
N THR A 189 10.68 -7.54 39.86
CA THR A 189 10.08 -6.91 41.05
C THR A 189 11.05 -6.89 42.22
N ARG A 190 11.80 -7.98 42.45
CA ARG A 190 12.84 -8.04 43.48
C ARG A 190 13.97 -7.05 43.20
N LEU A 191 14.53 -7.08 41.98
CA LEU A 191 15.63 -6.17 41.60
C LEU A 191 15.21 -4.70 41.61
N ALA A 192 13.96 -4.40 41.24
CA ALA A 192 13.41 -3.05 41.28
C ALA A 192 13.34 -2.52 42.72
N LYS A 193 12.94 -3.37 43.66
CA LYS A 193 12.87 -3.01 45.08
C LYS A 193 14.24 -2.67 45.67
N ASP A 194 15.26 -3.41 45.25
CA ASP A 194 16.64 -3.24 45.75
C ASP A 194 17.45 -2.22 44.92
N ASN A 195 16.83 -1.58 43.91
CA ASN A 195 17.48 -0.69 42.92
C ASN A 195 18.67 -1.35 42.17
N GLU A 196 18.58 -2.66 41.95
CA GLU A 196 19.60 -3.47 41.27
C GLU A 196 19.18 -3.88 39.85
N LEU A 197 18.18 -3.21 39.28
CA LEU A 197 17.79 -3.46 37.89
C LEU A 197 18.95 -3.07 36.94
N PRO A 198 19.38 -3.98 36.04
CA PRO A 198 20.37 -3.64 35.03
C PRO A 198 19.77 -2.62 34.06
N ASP A 199 20.50 -1.54 33.80
CA ASP A 199 20.16 -0.49 32.84
C ASP A 199 18.76 0.13 33.01
N ALA A 200 18.18 0.02 34.20
CA ALA A 200 16.87 0.59 34.50
C ALA A 200 16.74 0.95 35.98
N ILE A 201 15.96 1.98 36.28
CA ILE A 201 15.61 2.37 37.65
C ILE A 201 14.11 2.65 37.68
N LEU A 202 13.42 2.11 38.67
CA LEU A 202 12.01 2.38 38.90
C LEU A 202 11.88 3.50 39.93
N THR A 203 11.34 4.65 39.52
CA THR A 203 11.14 5.83 40.36
C THR A 203 9.66 6.16 40.50
N GLU A 204 9.30 7.10 41.39
CA GLU A 204 7.90 7.54 41.55
C GLU A 204 7.29 8.15 40.27
N SER A 205 8.13 8.70 39.39
CA SER A 205 7.73 9.21 38.07
C SER A 205 7.67 8.14 36.98
N GLY A 206 8.01 6.89 37.29
CA GLY A 206 7.95 5.74 36.40
C GLY A 206 9.30 5.07 36.14
N LEU A 207 9.33 4.23 35.10
CA LEU A 207 10.50 3.47 34.66
C LEU A 207 11.45 4.37 33.87
N LYS A 208 12.68 4.53 34.37
CA LYS A 208 13.77 5.18 33.65
C LYS A 208 14.73 4.12 33.14
N ILE A 209 14.83 3.98 31.83
CA ILE A 209 15.79 3.09 31.17
C ILE A 209 17.05 3.89 30.85
N THR A 210 18.22 3.34 31.16
CA THR A 210 19.51 3.92 30.78
C THR A 210 19.59 3.94 29.25
N PRO A 211 19.95 5.08 28.64
CA PRO A 211 20.15 5.15 27.19
C PRO A 211 21.17 4.08 26.75
N LEU A 212 20.88 3.42 25.63
CA LEU A 212 21.85 2.51 25.03
C LEU A 212 23.12 3.28 24.67
N ASP A 213 24.27 2.74 25.04
CA ASP A 213 25.55 3.25 24.55
C ASP A 213 25.59 3.15 23.03
N ALA A 214 26.17 4.16 22.39
CA ALA A 214 26.36 4.16 20.95
C ALA A 214 27.27 2.98 20.56
N ALA A 215 26.69 1.95 19.94
CA ALA A 215 27.41 0.81 19.40
C ALA A 215 28.15 1.13 18.10
N VAL A 216 28.70 2.35 17.98
CA VAL A 216 29.50 2.78 16.84
C VAL A 216 30.92 2.27 17.07
N PRO A 217 31.45 1.37 16.22
CA PRO A 217 32.84 0.96 16.34
C PRO A 217 33.75 2.18 16.20
N ASP A 218 34.83 2.27 16.97
CA ASP A 218 35.75 3.42 16.94
C ASP A 218 36.25 3.76 15.52
N ARG A 219 36.39 2.74 14.66
CA ARG A 219 36.75 2.90 13.24
C ARG A 219 35.69 3.66 12.42
N ALA A 220 34.41 3.49 12.72
CA ALA A 220 33.33 4.20 12.07
C ALA A 220 33.30 5.67 12.48
N GLN A 221 33.59 5.98 13.76
CA GLN A 221 33.74 7.35 14.21
C GLN A 221 34.90 8.05 13.50
N ALA A 222 36.06 7.39 13.36
CA ALA A 222 37.19 7.93 12.62
C ALA A 222 36.85 8.24 11.14
N LEU A 223 36.01 7.42 10.49
CA LEU A 223 35.56 7.66 9.13
C LEU A 223 34.55 8.81 9.04
N ILE A 224 33.64 8.92 10.02
CA ILE A 224 32.70 10.05 10.14
C ILE A 224 33.48 11.36 10.28
N ASP A 225 34.51 11.38 11.12
CA ASP A 225 35.33 12.57 11.34
C ASP A 225 36.11 12.96 10.08
N GLN A 226 36.70 11.98 9.37
CA GLN A 226 37.37 12.22 8.08
C GLN A 226 36.39 12.75 7.02
N THR A 227 35.21 12.15 6.91
CA THR A 227 34.19 12.56 5.93
C THR A 227 33.67 13.96 6.25
N SER A 228 33.46 14.26 7.53
CA SER A 228 33.02 15.58 8.00
C SER A 228 34.06 16.67 7.76
N GLN A 229 35.36 16.32 7.78
CA GLN A 229 36.44 17.25 7.41
C GLN A 229 36.50 17.58 5.92
N LEU A 230 35.96 16.70 5.06
CA LEU A 230 35.87 16.94 3.62
C LEU A 230 34.68 17.85 3.25
N LEU A 231 33.71 18.01 4.17
CA LEU A 231 32.57 18.89 3.98
C LEU A 231 32.93 20.33 4.35
N PRO A 232 32.54 21.32 3.52
CA PRO A 232 32.78 22.72 3.83
C PRO A 232 31.98 23.13 5.07
N ARG A 233 32.63 23.86 5.98
CA ARG A 233 31.98 24.42 7.18
C ARG A 233 31.23 25.69 6.79
N ILE A 234 30.03 25.51 6.25
CA ILE A 234 29.11 26.61 5.93
C ILE A 234 28.20 26.91 7.13
N LYS A 235 27.81 28.18 7.29
CA LYS A 235 26.81 28.53 8.29
C LYS A 235 25.45 28.05 7.82
N ILE A 236 24.63 27.54 8.73
CA ILE A 236 23.31 27.00 8.37
C ILE A 236 22.43 28.04 7.67
N THR A 237 22.62 29.33 7.97
CA THR A 237 21.93 30.43 7.29
C THR A 237 22.34 30.58 5.83
N GLU A 238 23.61 30.35 5.49
CA GLU A 238 24.11 30.41 4.11
C GLU A 238 23.61 29.20 3.31
N LEU A 239 23.61 28.00 3.91
CA LEU A 239 23.04 26.81 3.28
C LEU A 239 21.54 26.99 2.99
N LEU A 240 20.80 27.59 3.91
CA LEU A 240 19.36 27.84 3.72
C LEU A 240 19.11 28.88 2.61
N MET A 241 19.97 29.89 2.47
CA MET A 241 19.90 30.85 1.37
C MET A 241 20.25 30.20 0.02
N ASP A 242 21.28 29.36 -0.04
CA ASP A 242 21.65 28.63 -1.27
C ASP A 242 20.54 27.68 -1.73
N VAL A 243 19.86 27.00 -0.78
CA VAL A 243 18.73 26.13 -1.10
C VAL A 243 17.52 26.94 -1.57
N ASP A 244 17.22 28.07 -0.93
CA ASP A 244 16.15 28.98 -1.36
C ASP A 244 16.40 29.50 -2.78
N ASP A 245 17.64 29.90 -3.10
CA ASP A 245 18.04 30.32 -4.45
C ASP A 245 17.89 29.20 -5.50
N TRP A 246 18.13 27.93 -5.13
CA TRP A 246 18.01 26.79 -6.05
C TRP A 246 16.58 26.33 -6.25
N THR A 247 15.74 26.48 -5.23
CA THR A 247 14.37 25.92 -5.20
C THR A 247 13.29 26.97 -5.44
N GLY A 248 13.62 28.26 -5.26
CA GLY A 248 12.70 29.38 -5.41
C GLY A 248 11.53 29.30 -4.43
N PHE A 249 11.79 28.91 -3.17
CA PHE A 249 10.72 28.80 -2.17
C PHE A 249 10.23 30.17 -1.66
N SER A 250 10.93 31.25 -1.99
CA SER A 250 10.53 32.65 -1.81
C SER A 250 9.57 33.18 -2.89
#